data_AF-A0A9P0FV74-F1
#
_entry.id   AF-A0A9P0FV74-F1
#
_cell.length_a   1.000
_cell.length_b   1.000
_cell.length_c   1.000
_cell.angle_alpha   90.00
_cell.angle_beta   90.00
_cell.angle_gamma   90.00
#
_symmetry.space_group_name_H-M   'P 1'
#
loop_
_entity.id
_entity.type
_entity.pdbx_description
1 polymer ?
#
loop_
_entity_poly.entity_id
_entity_poly.type
_entity_poly.pdbx_seq_one_letter_code
_entity_poly.pdbx_strand_id
1 'polypeptide(L)'
;MHGRVKVRTTEEEKARKEKERQEKLKVFKHAMQKIFHKRKESELDKELLELTGKVLSSNPDIYTLWNIRREILIIFAKTYESEELSQLYDAELHLTEYCLKINPKSYCAWHQREWVLTTRTDPNWEIELGLCSKYLKYDERNFHTWDYRRFVVSQCKPPLKDEFDFTTEKLLDNFSNYSAWHYRSKMLVELFPDKEGGRPIEDSHHKHELKMVQSAAFTDPDDTSAWFYQRWLLGAVRMDVQVVVYVVSPSKTTVAFSKPVDQSVASRTRLFYNNELLSGEWQPCSGNHYDVLWVFKSNTVVNDGDVKLEFEMEDGNLQTLPSVKVNATKYVGKGEISFKRKYSKPVVEELNNQLESCRQLLAMEPDNKWTLLTTTVFLHCIDAKKYHKEVIENLQTLKVIDKLRAGYYSDLITQWSVEDQLVTDYTSDSIDYKIKFDEKIISLPHLQYYSHCENVDLSNQDLDSSVLPALVMLQHCKVRIHSVFINTTSFFFVILFCLTAGQRSSLHHYITLIYYYVN
;
A
#
# COMPACT_ATOMS: atom_id res chain seq x y z
N MET A 1 -11.67 -24.33 6.96
CA MET A 1 -11.66 -25.60 6.19
C MET A 1 -10.32 -25.74 5.46
N HIS A 2 -9.22 -26.02 6.18
CA HIS A 2 -7.88 -26.07 5.58
C HIS A 2 -7.17 -27.39 5.92
N GLY A 3 -6.22 -27.81 5.09
CA GLY A 3 -5.32 -28.94 5.36
C GLY A 3 -5.97 -30.34 5.41
N ARG A 4 -7.25 -30.49 5.03
CA ARG A 4 -7.91 -31.81 5.03
C ARG A 4 -7.50 -32.60 3.79
N VAL A 5 -6.50 -33.46 3.95
CA VAL A 5 -6.06 -34.40 2.92
C VAL A 5 -7.20 -35.37 2.57
N LYS A 6 -7.47 -35.55 1.28
CA LYS A 6 -8.44 -36.52 0.80
C LYS A 6 -7.87 -37.93 0.94
N VAL A 7 -8.15 -38.59 2.06
CA VAL A 7 -7.73 -39.97 2.29
C VAL A 7 -8.71 -40.94 1.61
N ARG A 8 -8.20 -41.90 0.83
CA ARG A 8 -8.99 -43.03 0.33
C ARG A 8 -9.21 -44.01 1.49
N THR A 9 -10.35 -43.88 2.16
CA THR A 9 -10.78 -44.81 3.22
C THR A 9 -11.67 -45.91 2.65
N THR A 10 -11.61 -47.11 3.24
CA THR A 10 -12.50 -48.23 2.92
C THR A 10 -13.95 -47.88 3.25
N GLU A 11 -14.92 -48.57 2.64
CA GLU A 11 -16.34 -48.30 2.89
C GLU A 11 -16.73 -48.54 4.36
N GLU A 12 -16.15 -49.57 4.99
CA GLU A 12 -16.34 -49.88 6.40
C GLU A 12 -15.82 -48.77 7.32
N GLU A 13 -14.64 -48.21 7.04
CA GLU A 13 -14.08 -47.12 7.83
C GLU A 13 -14.85 -45.80 7.63
N LYS A 14 -15.40 -45.56 6.43
CA LYS A 14 -16.33 -44.45 6.17
C LYS A 14 -17.60 -44.60 6.99
N ALA A 15 -18.21 -45.79 6.99
CA ALA A 15 -19.42 -46.07 7.74
C ALA A 15 -19.20 -45.88 9.25
N ARG A 16 -18.06 -46.35 9.78
CA ARG A 16 -17.68 -46.14 11.20
C ARG A 16 -17.53 -44.65 11.54
N LYS A 17 -16.76 -43.89 10.75
CA LYS A 17 -16.55 -42.45 10.96
C LYS A 17 -17.85 -41.65 10.84
N GLU A 18 -18.75 -42.05 9.95
CA GLU A 18 -20.05 -41.41 9.80
C GLU A 18 -20.95 -41.70 11.01
N LYS A 19 -20.98 -42.94 11.51
CA LYS A 19 -21.71 -43.27 12.75
C LYS A 19 -21.22 -42.43 13.95
N GLU A 20 -19.90 -42.36 14.15
CA GLU A 20 -19.31 -41.52 15.20
C GLU A 20 -19.65 -40.03 15.04
N ARG A 21 -19.66 -39.53 13.80
CA ARG A 21 -20.05 -38.14 13.51
C ARG A 21 -21.52 -37.89 13.81
N GLN A 22 -22.40 -38.83 13.47
CA GLN A 22 -23.84 -38.70 13.75
C GLN A 22 -24.13 -38.72 15.26
N GLU A 23 -23.42 -39.55 16.03
CA GLU A 23 -23.53 -39.56 17.50
C GLU A 23 -23.07 -38.22 18.10
N LYS A 24 -21.91 -37.70 17.68
CA LYS A 24 -21.43 -36.37 18.09
C LYS A 24 -22.40 -35.25 17.67
N LEU A 25 -22.98 -35.35 16.48
CA LEU A 25 -23.95 -34.36 15.98
C LEU A 25 -25.24 -34.37 16.80
N LYS A 26 -25.72 -35.53 17.24
CA LYS A 26 -26.89 -35.63 18.12
C LYS A 26 -26.64 -34.91 19.45
N VAL A 27 -25.49 -35.18 20.09
CA VAL A 27 -25.10 -34.53 21.34
C VAL A 27 -24.98 -33.02 21.15
N PHE A 28 -24.33 -32.57 20.07
CA PHE A 28 -24.20 -31.15 19.74
C PHE A 28 -25.55 -30.47 19.54
N LYS A 29 -26.46 -31.07 18.75
CA LYS A 29 -27.80 -30.53 18.51
C LYS A 29 -28.60 -30.40 19.80
N HIS A 30 -28.55 -31.42 20.66
CA HIS A 30 -29.23 -31.40 21.94
C HIS A 30 -28.68 -30.30 22.86
N ALA A 31 -27.35 -30.17 22.95
CA ALA A 31 -26.71 -29.11 23.73
C ALA A 31 -27.09 -27.71 23.22
N MET A 32 -27.06 -27.49 21.90
CA MET A 32 -27.46 -26.21 21.30
C MET A 32 -28.93 -25.87 21.57
N GLN A 33 -29.84 -26.85 21.45
CA GLN A 33 -31.26 -26.66 21.77
C GLN A 33 -31.45 -26.25 23.24
N LYS A 34 -30.78 -26.93 24.17
CA LYS A 34 -30.84 -26.59 25.60
C LYS A 34 -30.30 -25.19 25.88
N ILE A 35 -29.16 -24.82 25.27
CA ILE A 35 -28.57 -23.48 25.39
C ILE A 35 -29.55 -22.40 24.92
N PHE A 36 -30.14 -22.57 23.73
CA PHE A 36 -31.07 -21.57 23.19
C PHE A 36 -32.38 -21.50 23.97
N HIS A 37 -32.86 -22.63 24.50
CA HIS A 37 -34.03 -22.64 25.36
C HIS A 37 -33.78 -21.85 26.65
N LYS A 38 -32.69 -22.16 27.38
CA LYS A 38 -32.32 -21.40 28.59
C LYS A 38 -32.15 -19.91 28.31
N ARG A 39 -31.48 -19.56 27.21
CA ARG A 39 -31.32 -18.14 26.81
C ARG A 39 -32.67 -17.47 26.54
N LYS A 40 -33.61 -18.15 25.89
CA LYS A 40 -34.96 -17.63 25.59
C LYS A 40 -35.76 -17.37 26.87
N GLU A 41 -35.68 -18.28 27.84
CA GLU A 41 -36.31 -18.14 29.15
C GLU A 41 -35.53 -17.18 30.10
N SER A 42 -34.47 -16.54 29.60
CA SER A 42 -33.60 -15.62 30.36
C SER A 42 -32.90 -16.27 31.57
N GLU A 43 -32.70 -17.59 31.53
CA GLU A 43 -31.92 -18.35 32.53
C GLU A 43 -30.41 -18.18 32.28
N LEU A 44 -29.88 -17.02 32.65
CA LEU A 44 -28.49 -16.63 32.46
C LEU A 44 -27.64 -17.00 33.68
N ASP A 45 -27.42 -18.31 33.87
CA ASP A 45 -26.81 -18.89 35.08
C ASP A 45 -25.46 -19.61 34.81
N LYS A 46 -24.85 -20.16 35.88
CA LYS A 46 -23.59 -20.92 35.80
C LYS A 46 -23.74 -22.21 34.97
N GLU A 47 -24.93 -22.82 34.94
CA GLU A 47 -25.19 -24.01 34.13
C GLU A 47 -25.09 -23.67 32.63
N LEU A 48 -25.63 -22.52 32.21
CA LEU A 48 -25.53 -22.04 30.83
C LEU A 48 -24.07 -21.71 30.45
N LEU A 49 -23.27 -21.16 31.37
CA LEU A 49 -21.82 -21.04 31.17
C LEU A 49 -21.16 -22.41 30.99
N GLU A 50 -21.47 -23.42 31.81
CA GLU A 50 -20.86 -24.74 31.65
C GLU A 50 -21.24 -25.39 30.30
N LEU A 51 -22.53 -25.32 29.92
CA LEU A 51 -23.03 -25.86 28.66
C LEU A 51 -22.38 -25.21 27.44
N THR A 52 -22.31 -23.88 27.41
CA THR A 52 -21.67 -23.16 26.30
C THR A 52 -20.17 -23.45 26.24
N GLY A 53 -19.49 -23.56 27.40
CA GLY A 53 -18.06 -23.88 27.48
C GLY A 53 -17.72 -25.25 26.90
N LYS A 54 -18.55 -26.28 27.19
CA LYS A 54 -18.39 -27.63 26.61
C LYS A 54 -18.49 -27.62 25.08
N VAL A 55 -19.42 -26.86 24.53
CA VAL A 55 -19.60 -26.76 23.07
C VAL A 55 -18.44 -26.00 22.42
N LEU A 56 -18.02 -24.87 23.01
CA LEU A 56 -16.90 -24.06 22.54
C LEU A 56 -15.56 -24.81 22.58
N SER A 57 -15.37 -25.64 23.61
CA SER A 57 -14.23 -26.56 23.73
C SER A 57 -14.15 -27.59 22.59
N SER A 58 -15.19 -27.72 21.76
CA SER A 58 -15.16 -28.53 20.54
C SER A 58 -15.12 -27.68 19.27
N ASN A 59 -15.78 -26.52 19.29
CA ASN A 59 -15.80 -25.58 18.17
C ASN A 59 -15.79 -24.13 18.69
N PRO A 60 -14.61 -23.48 18.74
CA PRO A 60 -14.48 -22.13 19.29
C PRO A 60 -15.02 -21.04 18.36
N ASP A 61 -15.38 -21.37 17.11
CA ASP A 61 -15.83 -20.38 16.12
C ASP A 61 -17.35 -20.12 16.15
N ILE A 62 -18.07 -20.66 17.15
CA ILE A 62 -19.50 -20.38 17.34
C ILE A 62 -19.66 -19.06 18.10
N TYR A 63 -19.58 -17.95 17.36
CA TYR A 63 -19.61 -16.60 17.92
C TYR A 63 -20.82 -16.34 18.85
N THR A 64 -22.00 -16.90 18.54
CA THR A 64 -23.22 -16.73 19.34
C THR A 64 -23.04 -17.21 20.77
N LEU A 65 -22.26 -18.27 20.99
CA LEU A 65 -22.03 -18.80 22.34
C LEU A 65 -21.15 -17.85 23.16
N TRP A 66 -20.12 -17.26 22.56
CA TRP A 66 -19.32 -16.23 23.23
C TRP A 66 -20.16 -15.00 23.60
N ASN A 67 -21.12 -14.58 22.76
CA ASN A 67 -22.04 -13.50 23.09
C ASN A 67 -22.88 -13.84 24.34
N ILE A 68 -23.43 -15.06 24.40
CA ILE A 68 -24.19 -15.54 25.57
C ILE A 68 -23.32 -15.52 26.83
N ARG A 69 -22.06 -15.96 26.73
CA ARG A 69 -21.13 -15.93 27.86
C ARG A 69 -20.89 -14.51 28.36
N ARG A 70 -20.69 -13.54 27.46
CA ARG A 70 -20.54 -12.12 27.83
C ARG A 70 -21.81 -11.58 28.49
N GLU A 71 -22.99 -11.91 27.98
CA GLU A 71 -24.27 -11.53 28.61
C GLU A 71 -24.35 -12.01 30.06
N ILE A 72 -23.99 -13.27 30.31
CA ILE A 72 -23.99 -13.84 31.68
C ILE A 72 -22.95 -13.14 32.56
N LEU A 73 -21.71 -12.98 32.08
CA LEU A 73 -20.62 -12.36 32.84
C LEU A 73 -20.91 -10.88 33.17
N ILE A 74 -21.59 -10.14 32.29
CA ILE A 74 -22.04 -8.77 32.55
C ILE A 74 -23.08 -8.72 33.67
N ILE A 75 -23.97 -9.70 33.74
CA ILE A 75 -24.95 -9.82 34.84
C ILE A 75 -24.23 -10.15 36.14
N PHE A 76 -23.31 -11.11 36.11
CA PHE A 76 -22.56 -11.53 37.29
C PHE A 76 -21.68 -10.40 37.84
N ALA A 77 -21.11 -9.55 36.98
CA ALA A 77 -20.36 -8.37 37.40
C ALA A 77 -21.18 -7.37 38.24
N LYS A 78 -22.53 -7.43 38.20
CA LYS A 78 -23.42 -6.58 39.02
C LYS A 78 -23.79 -7.21 40.36
N THR A 79 -23.58 -8.52 40.52
CA THR A 79 -24.12 -9.28 41.66
C THR A 79 -23.06 -9.99 42.49
N TYR A 80 -21.91 -10.33 41.90
CA TYR A 80 -20.82 -11.03 42.58
C TYR A 80 -19.81 -10.06 43.16
N GLU A 81 -19.15 -10.48 44.24
CA GLU A 81 -18.03 -9.75 44.83
C GLU A 81 -16.79 -9.80 43.92
N SER A 82 -15.87 -8.84 44.09
CA SER A 82 -14.70 -8.68 43.22
C SER A 82 -13.82 -9.93 43.11
N GLU A 83 -13.65 -10.69 44.20
CA GLU A 83 -12.81 -11.89 44.22
C GLU A 83 -13.46 -13.06 43.45
N GLU A 84 -14.76 -13.29 43.65
CA GLU A 84 -15.51 -14.32 42.91
C GLU A 84 -15.59 -13.99 41.42
N LEU A 85 -15.74 -12.71 41.09
CA LEU A 85 -15.75 -12.25 39.70
C LEU A 85 -14.39 -12.45 39.03
N SER A 86 -13.29 -12.19 39.73
CA SER A 86 -11.93 -12.43 39.24
C SER A 86 -11.71 -13.91 38.91
N GLN A 87 -12.16 -14.83 39.78
CA GLN A 87 -12.11 -16.28 39.52
C GLN A 87 -12.92 -16.71 38.29
N LEU A 88 -14.08 -16.07 38.04
CA LEU A 88 -14.87 -16.32 36.83
C LEU A 88 -14.13 -15.85 35.57
N TYR A 89 -13.46 -14.70 35.62
CA TYR A 89 -12.64 -14.24 34.51
C TYR A 89 -11.43 -15.14 34.27
N ASP A 90 -10.77 -15.65 35.32
CA ASP A 90 -9.68 -16.62 35.18
C ASP A 90 -10.15 -17.91 34.51
N ALA A 91 -11.32 -18.42 34.91
CA ALA A 91 -11.93 -19.58 34.24
C ALA A 91 -12.24 -19.30 32.76
N GLU A 92 -12.68 -18.08 32.42
CA GLU A 92 -12.91 -17.66 31.04
C GLU A 92 -11.61 -17.56 30.23
N LEU A 93 -10.52 -17.05 30.84
CA LEU A 93 -9.19 -17.03 30.23
C LEU A 93 -8.64 -18.44 30.00
N HIS A 94 -8.90 -19.38 30.92
CA HIS A 94 -8.54 -20.79 30.71
C HIS A 94 -9.33 -21.43 29.57
N LEU A 95 -10.63 -21.13 29.46
CA LEU A 95 -11.45 -21.61 28.34
C LEU A 95 -10.94 -21.07 27.01
N THR A 96 -10.63 -19.77 26.92
CA THR A 96 -10.08 -19.19 25.69
C THR A 96 -8.71 -19.80 25.33
N GLU A 97 -7.82 -20.01 26.29
CA GLU A 97 -6.53 -20.68 26.04
C GLU A 97 -6.74 -22.12 25.54
N TYR A 98 -7.68 -22.87 26.12
CA TYR A 98 -8.01 -24.22 25.66
C TYR A 98 -8.57 -24.21 24.23
N CYS A 99 -9.50 -23.31 23.93
CA CYS A 99 -10.05 -23.10 22.60
C CYS A 99 -8.98 -22.73 21.56
N LEU A 100 -8.01 -21.90 21.94
CA LEU A 100 -6.91 -21.48 21.07
C LEU A 100 -5.89 -22.60 20.82
N LYS A 101 -5.75 -23.60 21.70
CA LYS A 101 -4.99 -24.83 21.40
C LYS A 101 -5.65 -25.66 20.30
N ILE A 102 -6.99 -25.62 20.21
CA ILE A 102 -7.75 -26.35 19.18
C ILE A 102 -7.74 -25.61 17.85
N ASN A 103 -8.03 -24.30 17.89
CA ASN A 103 -7.97 -23.43 16.73
C ASN A 103 -7.25 -22.12 17.10
N PRO A 104 -5.93 -22.02 16.88
CA PRO A 104 -5.16 -20.82 17.19
C PRO A 104 -5.51 -19.63 16.28
N LYS A 105 -6.33 -19.86 15.25
CA LYS A 105 -6.84 -18.86 14.30
C LYS A 105 -8.32 -18.52 14.52
N SER A 106 -8.85 -18.85 15.70
CA SER A 106 -10.24 -18.50 16.05
C SER A 106 -10.34 -17.03 16.41
N TYR A 107 -10.98 -16.24 15.55
CA TYR A 107 -11.29 -14.83 15.83
C TYR A 107 -12.10 -14.68 17.12
N CYS A 108 -13.08 -15.57 17.33
CA CYS A 108 -13.99 -15.46 18.47
C CYS A 108 -13.29 -15.71 19.80
N ALA A 109 -12.35 -16.66 19.86
CA ALA A 109 -11.61 -16.94 21.09
C ALA A 109 -10.64 -15.80 21.45
N TRP A 110 -9.89 -15.26 20.47
CA TRP A 110 -9.04 -14.08 20.69
C TRP A 110 -9.86 -12.87 21.15
N HIS A 111 -10.97 -12.58 20.46
CA HIS A 111 -11.82 -11.45 20.81
C HIS A 111 -12.45 -11.60 22.20
N GLN A 112 -12.88 -12.81 22.59
CA GLN A 112 -13.37 -13.04 23.96
C GLN A 112 -12.26 -12.77 24.98
N ARG A 113 -11.03 -13.20 24.71
CA ARG A 113 -9.90 -12.99 25.61
C ARG A 113 -9.61 -11.50 25.81
N GLU A 114 -9.61 -10.70 24.74
CA GLU A 114 -9.51 -9.23 24.80
C GLU A 114 -10.64 -8.62 25.63
N TRP A 115 -11.88 -9.06 25.41
CA TRP A 115 -13.04 -8.58 26.15
C TRP A 115 -12.93 -8.86 27.65
N VAL A 116 -12.51 -10.06 28.06
CA VAL A 116 -12.32 -10.41 29.48
C VAL A 116 -11.27 -9.49 30.12
N LEU A 117 -10.12 -9.31 29.46
CA LEU A 117 -9.02 -8.51 30.00
C LEU A 117 -9.32 -7.01 30.08
N THR A 118 -10.14 -6.49 29.16
CA THR A 118 -10.58 -5.08 29.19
C THR A 118 -11.76 -4.83 30.13
N THR A 119 -12.51 -5.87 30.49
CA THR A 119 -13.67 -5.76 31.39
C THR A 119 -13.28 -5.93 32.86
N ARG A 120 -12.28 -6.77 33.15
CA ARG A 120 -11.79 -6.99 34.51
C ARG A 120 -10.91 -5.83 35.00
N THR A 121 -10.84 -5.64 36.31
CA THR A 121 -10.08 -4.54 36.95
C THR A 121 -8.62 -4.89 37.27
N ASP A 122 -8.27 -6.17 37.23
CA ASP A 122 -6.99 -6.74 37.65
C ASP A 122 -6.26 -7.54 36.53
N PRO A 123 -6.19 -7.06 35.27
CA PRO A 123 -5.54 -7.80 34.20
C PRO A 123 -4.03 -7.97 34.44
N ASN A 124 -3.53 -9.19 34.26
CA ASN A 124 -2.10 -9.48 34.32
C ASN A 124 -1.50 -9.52 32.89
N TRP A 125 -1.00 -8.37 32.44
CA TRP A 125 -0.45 -8.23 31.08
C TRP A 125 0.87 -8.99 30.86
N GLU A 126 1.64 -9.27 31.91
CA GLU A 126 2.88 -10.03 31.81
C GLU A 126 2.62 -11.48 31.38
N ILE A 127 1.59 -12.10 31.98
CA ILE A 127 1.11 -13.44 31.57
C ILE A 127 0.68 -13.44 30.11
N GLU A 128 0.00 -12.39 29.64
CA GLU A 128 -0.48 -12.30 28.27
C GLU A 128 0.66 -12.08 27.25
N LEU A 129 1.68 -11.30 27.59
CA LEU A 129 2.91 -11.20 26.79
C LEU A 129 3.64 -12.55 26.73
N GLY A 130 3.69 -13.27 27.84
CA GLY A 130 4.22 -14.65 27.91
C GLY A 130 3.44 -15.61 27.02
N LEU A 131 2.10 -15.51 27.02
CA LEU A 131 1.22 -16.29 26.16
C LEU A 131 1.47 -15.98 24.67
N CYS A 132 1.58 -14.70 24.30
CA CYS A 132 1.93 -14.31 22.93
C CYS A 132 3.25 -14.95 22.50
N SER A 133 4.27 -14.85 23.35
CA SER A 133 5.59 -15.43 23.08
C SER A 133 5.54 -16.95 22.91
N LYS A 134 4.73 -17.64 23.72
CA LYS A 134 4.48 -19.09 23.59
C LYS A 134 3.79 -19.43 22.28
N TYR A 135 2.75 -18.71 21.88
CA TYR A 135 2.00 -19.00 20.65
C TYR A 135 2.81 -18.70 19.39
N LEU A 136 3.63 -17.65 19.41
CA LEU A 136 4.56 -17.34 18.31
C LEU A 136 5.70 -18.36 18.18
N LYS A 137 6.04 -19.11 19.25
CA LYS A 137 6.94 -20.26 19.13
C LYS A 137 6.29 -21.45 18.41
N TYR A 138 4.96 -21.58 18.46
CA TYR A 138 4.24 -22.67 17.76
C TYR A 138 3.92 -22.32 16.31
N ASP A 139 3.50 -21.08 16.05
CA ASP A 139 3.24 -20.54 14.71
C ASP A 139 3.67 -19.07 14.68
N GLU A 140 4.91 -18.85 14.26
CA GLU A 140 5.56 -17.54 14.22
C GLU A 140 4.89 -16.57 13.22
N ARG A 141 4.08 -17.11 12.29
CA ARG A 141 3.34 -16.37 11.25
C ARG A 141 1.86 -16.22 11.59
N ASN A 142 1.44 -16.61 12.80
CA ASN A 142 0.06 -16.42 13.23
C ASN A 142 -0.23 -14.93 13.46
N PHE A 143 -0.83 -14.29 12.44
CA PHE A 143 -1.16 -12.86 12.53
C PHE A 143 -2.12 -12.56 13.68
N HIS A 144 -2.99 -13.48 14.09
CA HIS A 144 -3.87 -13.26 15.24
C HIS A 144 -3.08 -13.08 16.54
N THR A 145 -2.01 -13.85 16.72
CA THR A 145 -1.15 -13.71 17.90
C THR A 145 -0.33 -12.43 17.84
N TRP A 146 0.15 -12.03 16.65
CA TRP A 146 0.79 -10.72 16.48
C TRP A 146 -0.16 -9.55 16.75
N ASP A 147 -1.41 -9.64 16.28
CA ASP A 147 -2.45 -8.64 16.50
C ASP A 147 -2.80 -8.55 17.99
N TYR A 148 -3.00 -9.71 18.62
CA TYR A 148 -3.25 -9.79 20.06
C TYR A 148 -2.07 -9.26 20.88
N ARG A 149 -0.82 -9.53 20.49
CA ARG A 149 0.36 -8.93 21.13
C ARG A 149 0.32 -7.41 21.03
N ARG A 150 0.01 -6.84 19.85
CA ARG A 150 -0.13 -5.39 19.69
C ARG A 150 -1.24 -4.81 20.56
N PHE A 151 -2.36 -5.54 20.72
CA PHE A 151 -3.39 -5.19 21.68
C PHE A 151 -2.84 -5.18 23.10
N VAL A 152 -2.19 -6.25 23.58
CA VAL A 152 -1.61 -6.32 24.93
C VAL A 152 -0.60 -5.20 25.18
N VAL A 153 0.31 -4.96 24.23
CA VAL A 153 1.30 -3.87 24.27
C VAL A 153 0.62 -2.50 24.36
N SER A 154 -0.51 -2.30 23.67
CA SER A 154 -1.26 -1.03 23.76
C SER A 154 -1.86 -0.79 25.16
N GLN A 155 -2.12 -1.87 25.92
CA GLN A 155 -2.66 -1.81 27.27
C GLN A 155 -1.56 -1.59 28.32
N CYS A 156 -0.49 -2.38 28.30
CA CYS A 156 0.59 -2.30 29.30
C CYS A 156 1.69 -1.28 28.96
N LYS A 157 1.76 -0.81 27.71
CA LYS A 157 2.68 0.22 27.21
C LYS A 157 4.14 -0.01 27.67
N PRO A 158 4.74 -1.18 27.37
CA PRO A 158 6.15 -1.38 27.65
C PRO A 158 6.98 -0.36 26.85
N PRO A 159 8.23 -0.09 27.26
CA PRO A 159 9.17 0.66 26.44
C PRO A 159 9.18 0.13 25.01
N LEU A 160 9.07 1.02 24.02
CA LEU A 160 9.07 0.64 22.60
C LEU A 160 10.32 -0.16 22.22
N LYS A 161 11.43 0.06 22.94
CA LYS A 161 12.67 -0.68 22.78
C LYS A 161 12.51 -2.18 23.10
N ASP A 162 11.70 -2.55 24.08
CA ASP A 162 11.50 -3.95 24.47
C ASP A 162 10.79 -4.72 23.35
N GLU A 163 9.81 -4.10 22.69
CA GLU A 163 9.13 -4.69 21.53
C GLU A 163 10.03 -4.73 20.29
N PHE A 164 10.89 -3.73 20.11
CA PHE A 164 11.89 -3.75 19.06
C PHE A 164 12.90 -4.89 19.27
N ASP A 165 13.38 -5.09 20.49
CA ASP A 165 14.29 -6.18 20.85
C ASP A 165 13.60 -7.54 20.70
N PHE A 166 12.30 -7.64 21.03
CA PHE A 166 11.50 -8.84 20.75
C PHE A 166 11.47 -9.19 19.25
N THR A 167 11.35 -8.21 18.35
CA THR A 167 11.46 -8.51 16.90
C THR A 167 12.84 -8.99 16.50
N THR A 168 13.89 -8.46 17.12
CA THR A 168 15.27 -8.92 16.90
C THR A 168 15.40 -10.39 17.30
N GLU A 169 14.90 -10.78 18.48
CA GLU A 169 14.87 -12.18 18.93
C GLU A 169 14.16 -13.07 17.90
N LYS A 170 12.97 -12.68 17.44
CA LYS A 170 12.19 -13.48 16.48
C LYS A 170 12.87 -13.61 15.11
N LEU A 171 13.62 -12.60 14.67
CA LEU A 171 14.38 -12.66 13.42
C LEU A 171 15.65 -13.49 13.56
N LEU A 172 16.30 -13.48 14.73
CA LEU A 172 17.43 -14.38 15.02
C LEU A 172 16.98 -15.84 15.11
N ASP A 173 15.77 -16.10 15.63
CA ASP A 173 15.15 -17.43 15.63
C ASP A 173 14.85 -17.89 14.19
N ASN A 174 14.26 -17.01 13.38
CA ASN A 174 13.96 -17.27 11.97
C ASN A 174 13.88 -15.97 11.13
N PHE A 175 14.86 -15.78 10.25
CA PHE A 175 14.90 -14.63 9.35
C PHE A 175 13.80 -14.65 8.28
N SER A 176 13.12 -15.78 8.03
CA SER A 176 11.98 -15.84 7.11
C SER A 176 10.66 -15.39 7.73
N ASN A 177 10.68 -14.89 8.98
CA ASN A 177 9.49 -14.43 9.67
C ASN A 177 9.04 -13.03 9.17
N TYR A 178 8.22 -13.01 8.12
CA TYR A 178 7.63 -11.78 7.56
C TYR A 178 6.90 -10.92 8.62
N SER A 179 6.22 -11.55 9.57
CA SER A 179 5.48 -10.83 10.61
C SER A 179 6.40 -10.05 11.54
N ALA A 180 7.57 -10.61 11.87
CA ALA A 180 8.59 -9.92 12.66
C ALA A 180 9.21 -8.75 11.88
N TRP A 181 9.56 -8.95 10.61
CA TRP A 181 10.03 -7.86 9.72
C TRP A 181 9.02 -6.72 9.61
N HIS A 182 7.75 -7.05 9.37
CA HIS A 182 6.68 -6.07 9.29
C HIS A 182 6.52 -5.29 10.60
N TYR A 183 6.52 -5.98 11.73
CA TYR A 183 6.34 -5.33 13.02
C TYR A 183 7.54 -4.42 13.36
N ARG A 184 8.75 -4.90 13.07
CA ARG A 184 9.99 -4.12 13.19
C ARG A 184 9.95 -2.84 12.37
N SER A 185 9.44 -2.89 11.14
CA SER A 185 9.37 -1.74 10.24
C SER A 185 8.51 -0.59 10.80
N LYS A 186 7.49 -0.91 11.61
CA LYS A 186 6.65 0.10 12.27
C LYS A 186 7.37 0.80 13.41
N MET A 187 8.10 0.05 14.23
CA MET A 187 8.80 0.60 15.40
C MET A 187 10.02 1.42 15.00
N LEU A 188 10.72 1.01 13.95
CA LEU A 188 11.88 1.73 13.42
C LEU A 188 11.57 3.17 13.02
N VAL A 189 10.42 3.41 12.38
CA VAL A 189 10.01 4.75 11.95
C VAL A 189 9.78 5.67 13.15
N GLU A 190 9.31 5.12 14.28
CA GLU A 190 9.08 5.89 15.50
C GLU A 190 10.36 6.10 16.32
N LEU A 191 11.20 5.06 16.44
CA LEU A 191 12.44 5.11 17.21
C LEU A 191 13.53 5.95 16.52
N PHE A 192 13.62 5.86 15.18
CA PHE A 192 14.74 6.36 14.39
C PHE A 192 14.26 7.13 13.15
N PRO A 193 13.42 8.18 13.32
CA PRO A 193 12.83 8.90 12.19
C PRO A 193 13.90 9.64 11.37
N ASP A 194 13.76 9.58 10.05
CA ASP A 194 14.57 10.40 9.14
C ASP A 194 14.11 11.86 9.16
N LYS A 195 14.82 12.72 9.90
CA LYS A 195 14.47 14.13 10.03
C LYS A 195 14.75 14.96 8.78
N GLU A 196 15.65 14.50 7.92
CA GLU A 196 16.01 15.19 6.66
C GLU A 196 15.02 14.90 5.53
N GLY A 197 14.19 13.85 5.70
CA GLY A 197 13.22 13.40 4.72
C GLY A 197 13.82 12.59 3.57
N GLY A 198 12.99 11.73 2.98
CA GLY A 198 13.33 10.94 1.79
C GLY A 198 13.72 9.48 2.05
N ARG A 199 13.95 9.07 3.31
CA ARG A 199 14.19 7.66 3.70
C ARG A 199 13.17 7.20 4.76
N PRO A 200 13.08 5.89 5.04
CA PRO A 200 12.25 5.38 6.14
C PRO A 200 12.77 5.73 7.53
N ILE A 201 14.11 5.74 7.69
CA ILE A 201 14.83 5.89 8.96
C ILE A 201 16.17 6.58 8.77
N GLU A 202 16.75 7.07 9.87
CA GLU A 202 18.08 7.71 9.90
C GLU A 202 19.22 6.77 9.43
N ASP A 203 20.31 7.38 8.94
CA ASP A 203 21.41 6.70 8.23
C ASP A 203 22.08 5.55 8.99
N SER A 204 22.34 5.73 10.28
CA SER A 204 23.03 4.76 11.13
C SER A 204 22.23 3.45 11.20
N HIS A 205 20.93 3.55 11.48
CA HIS A 205 20.01 2.42 11.56
C HIS A 205 19.67 1.88 10.18
N HIS A 206 19.56 2.74 9.16
CA HIS A 206 19.37 2.29 7.78
C HIS A 206 20.50 1.35 7.34
N LYS A 207 21.76 1.73 7.57
CA LYS A 207 22.92 0.88 7.27
C LYS A 207 22.89 -0.44 8.06
N HIS A 208 22.53 -0.39 9.34
CA HIS A 208 22.42 -1.59 10.17
C HIS A 208 21.35 -2.57 9.64
N GLU A 209 20.15 -2.07 9.34
CA GLU A 209 19.05 -2.89 8.83
C GLU A 209 19.37 -3.48 7.44
N LEU A 210 20.02 -2.72 6.56
CA LEU A 210 20.49 -3.23 5.27
C LEU A 210 21.45 -4.41 5.44
N LYS A 211 22.36 -4.38 6.42
CA LYS A 211 23.27 -5.51 6.72
C LYS A 211 22.53 -6.72 7.29
N MET A 212 21.51 -6.49 8.11
CA MET A 212 20.69 -7.57 8.64
C MET A 212 19.92 -8.27 7.51
N VAL A 213 19.36 -7.50 6.60
CA VAL A 213 18.72 -8.01 5.38
C VAL A 213 19.71 -8.79 4.52
N GLN A 214 20.93 -8.28 4.31
CA GLN A 214 21.95 -9.00 3.57
C GLN A 214 22.22 -10.36 4.21
N SER A 215 22.47 -10.40 5.51
CA SER A 215 22.69 -11.67 6.22
C SER A 215 21.53 -12.65 6.02
N ALA A 216 20.28 -12.18 6.11
CA ALA A 216 19.09 -13.01 5.89
C ALA A 216 18.97 -13.50 4.43
N ALA A 217 18.98 -12.58 3.48
CA ALA A 217 18.73 -12.84 2.07
C ALA A 217 19.83 -13.68 1.39
N PHE A 218 21.07 -13.60 1.88
CA PHE A 218 22.17 -14.44 1.37
C PHE A 218 22.28 -15.78 2.11
N THR A 219 21.61 -15.95 3.25
CA THR A 219 21.48 -17.26 3.91
C THR A 219 20.40 -18.12 3.25
N ASP A 220 19.27 -17.50 2.87
CA ASP A 220 18.20 -18.15 2.09
C ASP A 220 17.70 -17.19 0.99
N PRO A 221 18.28 -17.24 -0.23
CA PRO A 221 17.89 -16.38 -1.35
C PRO A 221 16.44 -16.57 -1.83
N ASP A 222 15.82 -17.71 -1.52
CA ASP A 222 14.43 -17.98 -1.88
C ASP A 222 13.44 -17.39 -0.88
N ASP A 223 13.88 -17.01 0.33
CA ASP A 223 13.03 -16.31 1.29
C ASP A 223 12.70 -14.89 0.79
N THR A 224 11.42 -14.67 0.56
CA THR A 224 10.92 -13.39 0.08
C THR A 224 10.85 -12.31 1.15
N SER A 225 10.85 -12.68 2.42
CA SER A 225 10.57 -11.76 3.53
C SER A 225 11.64 -10.69 3.66
N ALA A 226 12.91 -11.11 3.66
CA ALA A 226 14.05 -10.21 3.67
C ALA A 226 14.05 -9.27 2.46
N TRP A 227 13.77 -9.77 1.26
CA TRP A 227 13.70 -8.97 0.03
C TRP A 227 12.59 -7.91 0.06
N PHE A 228 11.40 -8.24 0.58
CA PHE A 228 10.32 -7.27 0.72
C PHE A 228 10.65 -6.19 1.75
N TYR A 229 11.26 -6.57 2.88
CA TYR A 229 11.72 -5.62 3.87
C TYR A 229 12.84 -4.72 3.34
N GLN A 230 13.75 -5.26 2.52
CA GLN A 230 14.76 -4.48 1.81
C GLN A 230 14.13 -3.41 0.91
N ARG A 231 13.13 -3.78 0.12
CA ARG A 231 12.42 -2.81 -0.74
C ARG A 231 11.77 -1.70 0.06
N TRP A 232 11.27 -2.02 1.25
CA TRP A 232 10.76 -1.02 2.18
C TRP A 232 11.87 -0.09 2.66
N LEU A 233 13.05 -0.60 3.06
CA LEU A 233 14.22 0.22 3.42
C LEU A 233 14.62 1.19 2.28
N LEU A 234 14.57 0.71 1.04
CA LEU A 234 14.90 1.49 -0.15
C LEU A 234 13.78 2.46 -0.57
N GLY A 235 12.58 2.35 0.00
CA GLY A 235 11.43 3.21 -0.35
C GLY A 235 11.51 4.58 0.31
N ALA A 236 10.96 5.61 -0.33
CA ALA A 236 10.79 6.93 0.29
C ALA A 236 9.53 6.93 1.18
N VAL A 237 9.66 7.29 2.46
CA VAL A 237 8.53 7.22 3.41
C VAL A 237 7.72 8.51 3.52
N ARG A 238 8.16 9.62 2.92
CA ARG A 238 7.29 10.79 2.79
C ARG A 238 7.78 11.69 1.68
N MET A 239 6.95 11.84 0.66
CA MET A 239 7.07 12.94 -0.28
C MET A 239 5.96 13.93 0.06
N ASP A 240 6.35 15.13 0.45
CA ASP A 240 5.39 16.20 0.67
C ASP A 240 4.72 16.56 -0.65
N VAL A 241 3.45 16.96 -0.56
CA VAL A 241 2.75 17.50 -1.72
C VAL A 241 3.51 18.73 -2.17
N GLN A 242 3.81 18.80 -3.46
CA GLN A 242 4.40 19.98 -4.09
C GLN A 242 3.64 20.26 -5.37
N VAL A 243 3.57 21.53 -5.76
CA VAL A 243 3.18 21.91 -7.10
C VAL A 243 4.34 21.59 -8.03
N VAL A 244 4.08 20.77 -9.04
CA VAL A 244 5.07 20.37 -10.03
C VAL A 244 4.97 21.26 -11.26
N VAL A 245 3.79 21.48 -11.82
CA VAL A 245 3.62 22.31 -13.01
C VAL A 245 2.38 23.17 -12.86
N TYR A 246 2.45 24.43 -13.24
CA TYR A 246 1.26 25.21 -13.48
C TYR A 246 1.31 25.93 -14.82
N VAL A 247 0.14 26.15 -15.38
CA VAL A 247 -0.03 26.79 -16.68
C VAL A 247 -1.11 27.83 -16.55
N VAL A 248 -0.83 29.05 -16.98
CA VAL A 248 -1.81 30.15 -17.05
C VAL A 248 -1.96 30.57 -18.50
N SER A 249 -3.20 30.62 -18.97
CA SER A 249 -3.59 31.11 -20.30
C SER A 249 -4.92 31.86 -20.20
N PRO A 250 -5.31 32.69 -21.20
CA PRO A 250 -6.52 33.50 -21.11
C PRO A 250 -7.81 32.67 -20.97
N SER A 251 -7.79 31.43 -21.46
CA SER A 251 -8.95 30.53 -21.43
C SER A 251 -8.91 29.53 -20.28
N LYS A 252 -7.74 29.30 -19.67
CA LYS A 252 -7.55 28.19 -18.73
C LYS A 252 -6.31 28.32 -17.88
N THR A 253 -6.47 28.08 -16.58
CA THR A 253 -5.38 27.86 -15.64
C THR A 253 -5.43 26.45 -15.07
N THR A 254 -4.30 25.76 -15.06
CA THR A 254 -4.18 24.42 -14.48
C THR A 254 -2.99 24.33 -13.53
N VAL A 255 -3.13 23.59 -12.45
CA VAL A 255 -2.08 23.31 -11.47
C VAL A 255 -1.98 21.81 -11.24
N ALA A 256 -0.78 21.28 -11.41
CA ALA A 256 -0.42 19.89 -11.23
C ALA A 256 0.36 19.70 -9.94
N PHE A 257 0.01 18.66 -9.19
CA PHE A 257 0.66 18.28 -7.93
C PHE A 257 1.49 17.01 -8.09
N SER A 258 2.47 16.82 -7.18
CA SER A 258 3.36 15.66 -7.16
C SER A 258 2.63 14.32 -6.93
N LYS A 259 1.47 14.35 -6.26
CA LYS A 259 0.60 13.21 -5.97
C LYS A 259 -0.87 13.67 -5.99
N PRO A 260 -1.86 12.75 -6.08
CA PRO A 260 -3.27 13.13 -6.01
C PRO A 260 -3.59 13.87 -4.71
N VAL A 261 -4.28 15.01 -4.81
CA VAL A 261 -4.69 15.84 -3.67
C VAL A 261 -6.19 16.13 -3.71
N ASP A 262 -6.78 16.42 -2.56
CA ASP A 262 -8.16 16.87 -2.46
C ASP A 262 -8.29 18.40 -2.67
N GLN A 263 -9.53 18.88 -2.68
CA GLN A 263 -9.84 20.30 -2.84
C GLN A 263 -9.29 21.17 -1.70
N SER A 264 -9.19 20.63 -0.48
CA SER A 264 -8.70 21.38 0.68
C SER A 264 -7.21 21.72 0.53
N VAL A 265 -6.43 20.79 -0.04
CA VAL A 265 -5.02 20.98 -0.34
C VAL A 265 -4.85 21.85 -1.59
N ALA A 266 -5.62 21.60 -2.66
CA ALA A 266 -5.58 22.42 -3.86
C ALA A 266 -5.85 23.91 -3.56
N SER A 267 -6.78 24.19 -2.64
CA SER A 267 -7.16 25.55 -2.22
C SER A 267 -6.06 26.31 -1.43
N ARG A 268 -4.99 25.63 -1.02
CA ARG A 268 -3.79 26.28 -0.42
C ARG A 268 -2.91 26.96 -1.46
N THR A 269 -3.23 26.79 -2.74
CA THR A 269 -2.52 27.40 -3.87
C THR A 269 -3.03 28.82 -4.12
N ARG A 270 -2.11 29.78 -4.15
CA ARG A 270 -2.35 31.20 -4.42
C ARG A 270 -1.68 31.58 -5.73
N LEU A 271 -2.46 32.08 -6.68
CA LEU A 271 -1.99 32.55 -7.98
C LEU A 271 -1.96 34.07 -7.99
N PHE A 272 -0.84 34.65 -8.40
CA PHE A 272 -0.67 36.10 -8.49
C PHE A 272 -0.45 36.52 -9.93
N TYR A 273 -1.07 37.63 -10.31
CA TYR A 273 -0.86 38.31 -11.58
C TYR A 273 -0.51 39.77 -11.29
N ASN A 274 0.65 40.25 -11.75
CA ASN A 274 1.16 41.58 -11.44
C ASN A 274 1.16 41.90 -9.93
N ASN A 275 1.52 40.91 -9.11
CA ASN A 275 1.47 40.94 -7.63
C ASN A 275 0.06 41.05 -7.00
N GLU A 276 -1.02 40.98 -7.78
CA GLU A 276 -2.38 40.89 -7.27
C GLU A 276 -2.85 39.43 -7.20
N LEU A 277 -3.50 39.07 -6.09
CA LEU A 277 -4.04 37.73 -5.89
C LEU A 277 -5.25 37.49 -6.79
N LEU A 278 -5.21 36.44 -7.60
CA LEU A 278 -6.33 36.04 -8.44
C LEU A 278 -7.44 35.38 -7.60
N SER A 279 -8.67 35.83 -7.81
CA SER A 279 -9.87 35.17 -7.28
C SER A 279 -10.43 34.16 -8.29
N GLY A 280 -10.97 33.05 -7.80
CA GLY A 280 -11.49 31.98 -8.64
C GLY A 280 -11.88 30.73 -7.86
N GLU A 281 -12.33 29.73 -8.60
CA GLU A 281 -12.77 28.44 -8.07
C GLU A 281 -11.89 27.29 -8.56
N TRP A 282 -11.62 26.33 -7.67
CA TRP A 282 -10.88 25.11 -7.96
C TRP A 282 -11.81 23.98 -8.39
N GLN A 283 -11.46 23.29 -9.47
CA GLN A 283 -12.20 22.13 -9.97
C GLN A 283 -11.25 20.99 -10.34
N PRO A 284 -11.55 19.73 -9.95
CA PRO A 284 -10.73 18.59 -10.33
C PRO A 284 -10.83 18.34 -11.85
N CYS A 285 -9.73 17.95 -12.48
CA CYS A 285 -9.69 17.75 -13.93
C CYS A 285 -10.40 16.46 -14.38
N SER A 286 -10.29 15.41 -13.59
CA SER A 286 -10.88 14.08 -13.82
C SER A 286 -12.28 13.92 -13.21
N GLY A 287 -12.73 14.87 -12.38
CA GLY A 287 -13.97 14.78 -11.63
C GLY A 287 -13.88 13.96 -10.33
N ASN A 288 -12.71 13.41 -10.02
CA ASN A 288 -12.48 12.65 -8.79
C ASN A 288 -12.30 13.56 -7.58
N HIS A 289 -12.54 13.00 -6.39
CA HIS A 289 -12.31 13.72 -5.12
C HIS A 289 -10.82 14.03 -4.88
N TYR A 290 -9.94 13.11 -5.28
CA TYR A 290 -8.50 13.30 -5.31
C TYR A 290 -8.02 13.37 -6.76
N ASP A 291 -7.28 14.41 -7.09
CA ASP A 291 -6.75 14.63 -8.44
C ASP A 291 -5.32 15.16 -8.39
N VAL A 292 -4.53 14.75 -9.38
CA VAL A 292 -3.16 15.25 -9.61
C VAL A 292 -3.20 16.57 -10.38
N LEU A 293 -4.25 16.85 -11.15
CA LEU A 293 -4.39 18.06 -11.94
C LEU A 293 -5.69 18.78 -11.59
N TRP A 294 -5.57 20.06 -11.26
CA TRP A 294 -6.69 20.92 -10.91
C TRP A 294 -6.80 22.09 -11.88
N VAL A 295 -8.03 22.49 -12.19
CA VAL A 295 -8.35 23.65 -13.01
C VAL A 295 -8.75 24.80 -12.08
N PHE A 296 -8.08 25.94 -12.22
CA PHE A 296 -8.46 27.17 -11.53
C PHE A 296 -9.22 28.07 -12.50
N LYS A 297 -10.50 28.30 -12.22
CA LYS A 297 -11.35 29.22 -12.98
C LYS A 297 -11.22 30.60 -12.38
N SER A 298 -10.32 31.41 -12.93
CA SER A 298 -10.15 32.79 -12.50
C SER A 298 -11.26 33.69 -13.06
N ASN A 299 -11.67 34.68 -12.27
CA ASN A 299 -12.56 35.76 -12.70
C ASN A 299 -11.83 36.81 -13.57
N THR A 300 -10.50 36.78 -13.58
CA THR A 300 -9.65 37.76 -14.27
C THR A 300 -8.97 37.11 -15.48
N VAL A 301 -8.99 37.79 -16.62
CA VAL A 301 -8.27 37.35 -17.82
C VAL A 301 -6.81 37.79 -17.71
N VAL A 302 -5.90 36.83 -17.67
CA VAL A 302 -4.45 37.06 -17.65
C VAL A 302 -3.95 37.24 -19.08
N ASN A 303 -3.30 38.37 -19.36
CA ASN A 303 -2.76 38.72 -20.67
C ASN A 303 -1.23 38.90 -20.62
N ASP A 304 -0.76 40.14 -20.53
CA ASP A 304 0.67 40.47 -20.52
C ASP A 304 1.06 41.02 -19.15
N GLY A 305 1.99 40.35 -18.48
CA GLY A 305 2.41 40.69 -17.13
C GLY A 305 3.24 39.59 -16.46
N ASP A 306 3.47 39.76 -15.16
CA ASP A 306 4.17 38.77 -14.35
C ASP A 306 3.17 37.82 -13.66
N VAL A 307 3.47 36.53 -13.69
CA VAL A 307 2.65 35.48 -13.08
C VAL A 307 3.53 34.65 -12.16
N LYS A 308 3.09 34.48 -10.91
CA LYS A 308 3.70 33.57 -9.94
C LYS A 308 2.66 32.74 -9.21
N LEU A 309 3.08 31.59 -8.74
CA LEU A 309 2.29 30.72 -7.88
C LEU A 309 2.97 30.57 -6.52
N GLU A 310 2.19 30.62 -5.45
CA GLU A 310 2.62 30.25 -4.11
C GLU A 310 1.76 29.10 -3.59
N PHE A 311 2.36 28.06 -3.03
CA PHE A 311 1.67 26.92 -2.44
C PHE A 311 2.15 26.70 -1.01
N GLU A 312 1.20 26.64 -0.07
CA GLU A 312 1.48 26.38 1.34
C GLU A 312 1.52 24.87 1.60
N MET A 313 2.73 24.38 1.90
CA MET A 313 3.01 22.97 2.17
C MET A 313 2.46 22.52 3.54
N GLU A 314 2.45 21.22 3.80
CA GLU A 314 1.94 20.65 5.06
C GLU A 314 2.71 21.10 6.31
N ASP A 315 4.00 21.39 6.17
CA ASP A 315 4.89 21.84 7.24
C ASP A 315 4.83 23.36 7.47
N GLY A 316 3.98 24.07 6.72
CA GLY A 316 3.86 25.54 6.75
C GLY A 316 4.86 26.29 5.89
N ASN A 317 5.78 25.59 5.21
CA ASN A 317 6.69 26.23 4.26
C ASN A 317 5.96 26.66 2.99
N LEU A 318 6.42 27.75 2.38
CA LEU A 318 5.83 28.30 1.16
C LEU A 318 6.67 27.92 -0.06
N GLN A 319 6.08 27.19 -0.99
CA GLN A 319 6.64 26.94 -2.32
C GLN A 319 6.30 28.11 -3.24
N THR A 320 7.30 28.88 -3.67
CA THR A 320 7.10 29.95 -4.67
C THR A 320 7.66 29.52 -6.02
N LEU A 321 6.81 29.54 -7.05
CA LEU A 321 7.17 29.15 -8.41
C LEU A 321 6.98 30.32 -9.38
N PRO A 322 8.07 30.88 -9.95
CA PRO A 322 7.95 31.84 -11.03
C PRO A 322 7.43 31.16 -12.31
N SER A 323 6.95 31.95 -13.26
CA SER A 323 6.58 31.45 -14.59
C SER A 323 7.54 31.96 -15.66
N VAL A 324 7.61 31.19 -16.75
CA VAL A 324 8.24 31.57 -18.01
C VAL A 324 7.14 31.78 -19.04
N LYS A 325 7.23 32.88 -19.79
CA LYS A 325 6.31 33.15 -20.90
C LYS A 325 6.72 32.33 -22.12
N VAL A 326 5.90 31.34 -22.47
CA VAL A 326 6.21 30.35 -23.52
C VAL A 326 5.69 30.78 -24.89
N ASN A 327 4.59 31.52 -24.93
CA ASN A 327 4.09 32.19 -26.13
C ASN A 327 3.38 33.50 -25.75
N ALA A 328 2.78 34.19 -26.73
CA ALA A 328 2.18 35.52 -26.53
C ALA A 328 1.21 35.61 -25.33
N THR A 329 0.54 34.52 -24.96
CA THR A 329 -0.51 34.51 -23.93
C THR A 329 -0.39 33.38 -22.90
N LYS A 330 0.63 32.51 -22.98
CA LYS A 330 0.77 31.33 -22.10
C LYS A 330 2.01 31.43 -21.22
N TYR A 331 1.79 31.22 -19.93
CA TYR A 331 2.82 31.16 -18.90
C TYR A 331 2.90 29.74 -18.35
N VAL A 332 4.10 29.24 -18.12
CA VAL A 332 4.35 27.93 -17.52
C VAL A 332 5.33 28.12 -16.36
N GLY A 333 4.97 27.65 -15.18
CA GLY A 333 5.91 27.52 -14.07
C GLY A 333 6.13 26.05 -13.73
N LYS A 334 7.38 25.72 -13.41
CA LYS A 334 7.83 24.36 -13.08
C LYS A 334 8.47 24.36 -11.68
N GLY A 335 8.02 23.47 -10.82
CA GLY A 335 8.61 23.17 -9.52
C GLY A 335 9.69 22.12 -9.62
N GLU A 336 10.04 21.47 -8.50
CA GLU A 336 11.04 20.40 -8.49
C GLU A 336 10.45 19.04 -8.86
N ILE A 337 11.31 18.15 -9.38
CA ILE A 337 10.95 16.74 -9.56
C ILE A 337 10.99 16.06 -8.18
N SER A 338 9.82 15.75 -7.65
CA SER A 338 9.65 15.31 -6.26
C SER A 338 9.99 13.84 -6.02
N PHE A 339 9.98 12.97 -7.04
CA PHE A 339 10.17 11.51 -6.85
C PHE A 339 11.64 11.05 -6.85
N LYS A 340 12.60 11.99 -6.87
CA LYS A 340 14.04 11.65 -6.81
C LYS A 340 14.39 11.14 -5.41
N ARG A 341 14.87 9.91 -5.32
CA ARG A 341 15.35 9.32 -4.06
C ARG A 341 16.71 9.93 -3.69
N LYS A 342 16.84 10.43 -2.46
CA LYS A 342 18.08 11.02 -1.94
C LYS A 342 18.68 10.11 -0.88
N TYR A 343 19.58 9.22 -1.29
CA TYR A 343 20.33 8.38 -0.37
C TYR A 343 21.60 9.10 0.11
N SER A 344 21.92 8.98 1.39
CA SER A 344 23.16 9.51 1.97
C SER A 344 24.37 8.70 1.48
N LYS A 345 25.57 9.29 1.56
CA LYS A 345 26.82 8.60 1.19
C LYS A 345 27.00 7.25 1.90
N PRO A 346 26.79 7.13 3.23
CA PRO A 346 26.94 5.86 3.92
C PRO A 346 25.97 4.77 3.44
N VAL A 347 24.74 5.16 3.09
CA VAL A 347 23.75 4.24 2.51
C VAL A 347 24.20 3.81 1.12
N VAL A 348 24.61 4.73 0.25
CA VAL A 348 25.10 4.40 -1.10
C VAL A 348 26.33 3.49 -1.05
N GLU A 349 27.26 3.69 -0.12
CA GLU A 349 28.39 2.78 0.10
C GLU A 349 27.94 1.37 0.46
N GLU A 350 26.95 1.25 1.36
CA GLU A 350 26.38 -0.05 1.72
C GLU A 350 25.68 -0.72 0.53
N LEU A 351 24.92 0.03 -0.27
CA LEU A 351 24.27 -0.48 -1.48
C LEU A 351 25.29 -1.00 -2.50
N ASN A 352 26.43 -0.33 -2.66
CA ASN A 352 27.50 -0.81 -3.55
C ASN A 352 28.11 -2.13 -3.04
N ASN A 353 28.31 -2.29 -1.73
CA ASN A 353 28.80 -3.54 -1.15
C ASN A 353 27.82 -4.70 -1.39
N GLN A 354 26.51 -4.45 -1.22
CA GLN A 354 25.48 -5.46 -1.47
C GLN A 354 25.32 -5.76 -2.95
N LEU A 355 25.43 -4.76 -3.83
CA LEU A 355 25.41 -4.93 -5.27
C LEU A 355 26.51 -5.88 -5.73
N GLU A 356 27.73 -5.75 -5.20
CA GLU A 356 28.82 -6.66 -5.51
C GLU A 356 28.53 -8.09 -5.05
N SER A 357 27.94 -8.24 -3.86
CA SER A 357 27.51 -9.55 -3.36
C SER A 357 26.42 -10.17 -4.25
N CYS A 358 25.44 -9.38 -4.70
CA CYS A 358 24.40 -9.84 -5.61
C CYS A 358 24.98 -10.26 -6.97
N ARG A 359 25.98 -9.54 -7.50
CA ARG A 359 26.68 -9.92 -8.75
C ARG A 359 27.41 -11.25 -8.61
N GLN A 360 28.07 -11.50 -7.49
CA GLN A 360 28.69 -12.79 -7.21
C GLN A 360 27.65 -13.92 -7.15
N LEU A 361 26.52 -13.67 -6.48
CA LEU A 361 25.42 -14.64 -6.42
C LEU A 361 24.82 -14.91 -7.82
N LEU A 362 24.61 -13.89 -8.65
CA LEU A 362 24.15 -14.05 -10.04
C LEU A 362 25.15 -14.79 -10.93
N ALA A 363 26.46 -14.69 -10.65
CA ALA A 363 27.46 -15.48 -11.36
C ALA A 363 27.32 -16.98 -11.07
N MET A 364 26.79 -17.35 -9.89
CA MET A 364 26.52 -18.73 -9.49
C MET A 364 25.10 -19.18 -9.90
N GLU A 365 24.11 -18.29 -9.75
CA GLU A 365 22.69 -18.53 -9.99
C GLU A 365 22.10 -17.45 -10.92
N PRO A 366 22.37 -17.51 -12.24
CA PRO A 366 21.97 -16.46 -13.17
C PRO A 366 20.45 -16.30 -13.31
N ASP A 367 19.70 -17.37 -13.04
CA ASP A 367 18.24 -17.39 -13.14
C ASP A 367 17.52 -17.03 -11.81
N ASN A 368 18.28 -16.65 -10.77
CA ASN A 368 17.70 -16.23 -9.49
C ASN A 368 17.02 -14.85 -9.64
N LYS A 369 15.70 -14.88 -9.87
CA LYS A 369 14.89 -13.70 -10.13
C LYS A 369 14.90 -12.67 -8.99
N TRP A 370 15.05 -13.11 -7.74
CA TRP A 370 15.05 -12.20 -6.59
C TRP A 370 16.34 -11.42 -6.57
N THR A 371 17.47 -12.11 -6.74
CA THR A 371 18.80 -11.49 -6.81
C THR A 371 18.91 -10.56 -8.02
N LEU A 372 18.39 -10.96 -9.18
CA LEU A 372 18.41 -10.13 -10.39
C LEU A 372 17.57 -8.86 -10.22
N LEU A 373 16.38 -8.98 -9.64
CA LEU A 373 15.50 -7.86 -9.36
C LEU A 373 16.07 -6.93 -8.29
N THR A 374 16.70 -7.45 -7.25
CA THR A 374 17.40 -6.65 -6.24
C THR A 374 18.58 -5.91 -6.86
N THR A 375 19.41 -6.58 -7.66
CA THR A 375 20.53 -5.97 -8.42
C THR A 375 20.02 -4.80 -9.26
N THR A 376 18.93 -5.02 -9.99
CA THR A 376 18.27 -4.00 -10.80
C THR A 376 17.84 -2.78 -9.97
N VAL A 377 17.21 -3.02 -8.82
CA VAL A 377 16.78 -1.95 -7.92
C VAL A 377 17.98 -1.20 -7.34
N PHE A 378 19.04 -1.89 -6.93
CA PHE A 378 20.26 -1.24 -6.43
C PHE A 378 20.93 -0.35 -7.47
N LEU A 379 21.08 -0.83 -8.71
CA LEU A 379 21.62 -0.04 -9.81
C LEU A 379 20.82 1.26 -9.99
N HIS A 380 19.49 1.16 -10.01
CA HIS A 380 18.60 2.32 -10.10
C HIS A 380 18.73 3.26 -8.89
N CYS A 381 18.81 2.72 -7.67
CA CYS A 381 18.96 3.51 -6.45
C CYS A 381 20.32 4.22 -6.33
N ILE A 382 21.40 3.57 -6.75
CA ILE A 382 22.77 4.11 -6.66
C ILE A 382 22.96 5.23 -7.68
N ASP A 383 22.64 4.96 -8.95
CA ASP A 383 22.76 5.93 -10.04
C ASP A 383 21.90 5.49 -11.24
N ALA A 384 20.63 5.87 -11.22
CA ALA A 384 19.66 5.53 -12.27
C ALA A 384 20.12 5.92 -13.68
N LYS A 385 20.85 7.03 -13.82
CA LYS A 385 21.31 7.53 -15.12
C LYS A 385 22.49 6.72 -15.64
N LYS A 386 23.50 6.48 -14.78
CA LYS A 386 24.69 5.71 -15.15
C LYS A 386 24.34 4.27 -15.52
N TYR A 387 23.44 3.64 -14.77
CA TYR A 387 23.11 2.22 -14.94
C TYR A 387 21.80 1.97 -15.71
N HIS A 388 21.21 3.00 -16.35
CA HIS A 388 19.92 2.89 -17.03
C HIS A 388 19.86 1.69 -17.98
N LYS A 389 20.86 1.55 -18.85
CA LYS A 389 20.94 0.46 -19.83
C LYS A 389 20.95 -0.94 -19.16
N GLU A 390 21.81 -1.12 -18.15
CA GLU A 390 21.92 -2.38 -17.40
C GLU A 390 20.60 -2.71 -16.67
N VAL A 391 19.93 -1.70 -16.12
CA VAL A 391 18.62 -1.83 -15.48
C VAL A 391 17.56 -2.32 -16.46
N ILE A 392 17.47 -1.73 -17.65
CA ILE A 392 16.50 -2.16 -18.66
C ILE A 392 16.79 -3.59 -19.14
N GLU A 393 18.06 -3.93 -19.41
CA GLU A 393 18.47 -5.29 -19.81
C GLU A 393 18.10 -6.35 -18.75
N ASN A 394 18.31 -6.03 -17.47
CA ASN A 394 17.91 -6.91 -16.37
C ASN A 394 16.39 -7.08 -16.30
N LEU A 395 15.60 -6.01 -16.48
CA LEU A 395 14.14 -6.08 -16.51
C LEU A 395 13.61 -6.90 -17.70
N GLN A 396 14.25 -6.81 -18.87
CA GLN A 396 13.91 -7.67 -20.01
C GLN A 396 14.19 -9.14 -19.71
N THR A 397 15.31 -9.44 -19.04
CA THR A 397 15.63 -10.79 -18.60
C THR A 397 14.61 -11.31 -17.58
N LEU A 398 14.22 -10.47 -16.62
CA LEU A 398 13.19 -10.78 -15.62
C LEU A 398 11.84 -11.17 -16.23
N LYS A 399 11.43 -10.54 -17.35
CA LYS A 399 10.22 -10.90 -18.09
C LYS A 399 10.26 -12.33 -18.63
N VAL A 400 11.45 -12.84 -18.97
CA VAL A 400 11.64 -14.19 -19.51
C VAL A 400 11.60 -15.22 -18.37
N ILE A 401 12.31 -14.95 -17.27
CA ILE A 401 12.44 -15.90 -16.14
C ILE A 401 11.22 -15.92 -15.21
N ASP A 402 10.53 -14.79 -14.99
CA ASP A 402 9.32 -14.69 -14.17
C ASP A 402 8.11 -14.21 -14.98
N LYS A 403 7.70 -15.05 -15.93
CA LYS A 403 6.61 -14.77 -16.90
C LYS A 403 5.30 -14.32 -16.26
N LEU A 404 4.99 -14.81 -15.04
CA LEU A 404 3.77 -14.43 -14.33
C LEU A 404 3.78 -12.96 -13.87
N ARG A 405 4.97 -12.33 -13.79
CA ARG A 405 5.16 -10.91 -13.44
C ARG A 405 5.64 -10.07 -14.63
N ALA A 406 5.58 -10.59 -15.86
CA ALA A 406 6.06 -9.88 -17.06
C ALA A 406 5.44 -8.48 -17.23
N GLY A 407 4.15 -8.31 -16.91
CA GLY A 407 3.48 -7.01 -16.92
C GLY A 407 4.10 -6.01 -15.94
N TYR A 408 4.39 -6.45 -14.71
CA TYR A 408 5.04 -5.61 -13.68
C TYR A 408 6.42 -5.10 -14.13
N TYR A 409 7.23 -5.94 -14.78
CA TYR A 409 8.52 -5.50 -15.30
C TYR A 409 8.39 -4.55 -16.49
N SER A 410 7.40 -4.75 -17.37
CA SER A 410 7.11 -3.80 -18.45
C SER A 410 6.65 -2.43 -17.94
N ASP A 411 5.90 -2.41 -16.85
CA ASP A 411 5.54 -1.16 -16.16
C ASP A 411 6.77 -0.47 -15.57
N LEU A 412 7.70 -1.21 -14.94
CA LEU A 412 8.95 -0.66 -14.44
C LEU A 412 9.85 -0.11 -15.56
N ILE A 413 9.95 -0.81 -16.69
CA ILE A 413 10.67 -0.33 -17.88
C ILE A 413 10.07 1.02 -18.32
N THR A 414 8.75 1.05 -18.51
CA THR A 414 8.04 2.29 -18.91
C THR A 414 8.29 3.42 -17.91
N GLN A 415 8.13 3.13 -16.61
CA GLN A 415 8.31 4.12 -15.56
C GLN A 415 9.72 4.69 -15.53
N TRP A 416 10.74 3.83 -15.47
CA TRP A 416 12.12 4.29 -15.32
C TRP A 416 12.70 4.92 -16.58
N SER A 417 12.25 4.53 -17.78
CA SER A 417 12.60 5.22 -19.03
C SER A 417 11.96 6.61 -19.11
N VAL A 418 10.70 6.75 -18.70
CA VAL A 418 10.04 8.07 -18.62
C VAL A 418 10.70 8.96 -17.57
N GLU A 419 11.08 8.41 -16.41
CA GLU A 419 11.78 9.16 -15.37
C GLU A 419 13.15 9.66 -15.82
N ASP A 420 13.95 8.83 -16.52
CA ASP A 420 15.26 9.24 -17.06
C ASP A 420 15.12 10.37 -18.10
N GLN A 421 14.18 10.23 -19.04
CA GLN A 421 13.87 11.27 -20.02
C GLN A 421 13.39 12.56 -19.34
N LEU A 422 12.50 12.44 -18.35
CA LEU A 422 11.92 13.59 -17.65
C LEU A 422 12.98 14.46 -16.98
N VAL A 423 14.05 13.88 -16.43
CA VAL A 423 15.15 14.69 -15.85
C VAL A 423 15.76 15.66 -16.87
N THR A 424 15.84 15.26 -18.14
CA THR A 424 16.36 16.11 -19.21
C THR A 424 15.29 17.06 -19.73
N ASP A 425 14.11 16.55 -20.04
CA ASP A 425 13.01 17.33 -20.62
C ASP A 425 12.53 18.46 -19.71
N TYR A 426 12.55 18.22 -18.40
CA TYR A 426 12.03 19.16 -17.43
C TYR A 426 12.89 20.41 -17.24
N THR A 427 14.17 20.35 -17.67
CA THR A 427 15.06 21.52 -17.74
C THR A 427 14.85 22.38 -18.98
N SER A 428 14.12 21.86 -19.98
CA SER A 428 13.82 22.57 -21.22
C SER A 428 12.49 23.31 -21.13
N ASP A 429 12.37 24.45 -21.79
CA ASP A 429 11.08 25.16 -22.00
C ASP A 429 10.26 24.59 -23.17
N SER A 430 10.55 23.37 -23.61
CA SER A 430 9.83 22.70 -24.69
C SER A 430 8.34 22.51 -24.34
N ILE A 431 7.49 22.75 -25.34
CA ILE A 431 6.05 22.41 -25.30
C ILE A 431 5.74 21.09 -26.02
N ASP A 432 6.77 20.42 -26.51
CA ASP A 432 6.67 19.14 -27.21
C ASP A 432 7.02 18.01 -26.24
N TYR A 433 6.15 16.99 -26.18
CA TYR A 433 6.43 15.72 -25.53
C TYR A 433 6.39 14.60 -26.56
N LYS A 434 7.51 13.87 -26.67
CA LYS A 434 7.65 12.67 -27.49
C LYS A 434 8.60 11.70 -26.80
N ILE A 435 8.43 10.40 -27.05
CA ILE A 435 9.33 9.38 -26.53
C ILE A 435 10.68 9.47 -27.25
N LYS A 436 11.78 9.52 -26.47
CA LYS A 436 13.17 9.69 -26.96
C LYS A 436 14.06 8.48 -26.70
N PHE A 437 13.48 7.38 -26.22
CA PHE A 437 14.14 6.11 -25.97
C PHE A 437 13.52 4.99 -26.82
N ASP A 438 14.22 3.86 -26.91
CA ASP A 438 13.88 2.78 -27.86
C ASP A 438 12.75 1.88 -27.36
N GLU A 439 12.62 1.73 -26.04
CA GLU A 439 11.58 0.92 -25.43
C GLU A 439 10.19 1.50 -25.66
N LYS A 440 9.26 0.65 -26.10
CA LYS A 440 7.87 1.06 -26.22
C LYS A 440 7.20 1.14 -24.86
N ILE A 441 6.56 2.27 -24.59
CA ILE A 441 5.81 2.46 -23.36
C ILE A 441 4.45 1.74 -23.43
N ILE A 442 4.01 1.21 -22.28
CA ILE A 442 2.69 0.55 -22.13
C ILE A 442 1.73 1.32 -21.21
N SER A 443 2.24 2.34 -20.51
CA SER A 443 1.49 3.20 -19.60
C SER A 443 2.03 4.64 -19.66
N LEU A 444 1.36 5.57 -18.99
CA LEU A 444 1.71 7.01 -18.97
C LEU A 444 2.05 7.50 -17.55
N PRO A 445 3.14 7.00 -16.93
CA PRO A 445 3.55 7.45 -15.62
C PRO A 445 3.98 8.92 -15.66
N HIS A 446 3.78 9.63 -14.54
CA HIS A 446 4.26 11.00 -14.35
C HIS A 446 3.74 12.03 -15.38
N LEU A 447 2.59 11.77 -16.01
CA LEU A 447 2.03 12.64 -17.05
C LEU A 447 1.74 14.07 -16.54
N GLN A 448 1.61 14.27 -15.22
CA GLN A 448 1.38 15.58 -14.61
C GLN A 448 2.53 16.56 -14.89
N TYR A 449 3.75 16.07 -15.04
CA TYR A 449 4.93 16.88 -15.36
C TYR A 449 4.92 17.37 -16.82
N TYR A 450 4.17 16.69 -17.70
CA TYR A 450 3.99 17.05 -19.11
C TYR A 450 2.62 17.70 -19.39
N SER A 451 1.84 18.03 -18.36
CA SER A 451 0.52 18.66 -18.50
C SER A 451 0.54 20.01 -19.24
N HIS A 452 1.70 20.66 -19.33
CA HIS A 452 1.92 21.93 -20.03
C HIS A 452 2.14 21.80 -21.55
N CYS A 453 2.46 20.61 -22.05
CA CYS A 453 2.79 20.38 -23.45
C CYS A 453 1.60 20.63 -24.39
N GLU A 454 1.87 21.19 -25.56
CA GLU A 454 0.89 21.46 -26.61
C GLU A 454 0.91 20.41 -27.72
N ASN A 455 2.09 19.85 -28.01
CA ASN A 455 2.25 18.80 -29.00
C ASN A 455 2.70 17.54 -28.29
N VAL A 456 1.85 16.52 -28.33
CA VAL A 456 2.10 15.23 -27.68
C VAL A 456 2.09 14.13 -28.73
N ASP A 457 3.26 13.52 -28.93
CA ASP A 457 3.46 12.41 -29.84
C ASP A 457 3.59 11.10 -29.05
N LEU A 458 2.54 10.29 -29.11
CA LEU A 458 2.47 8.94 -28.54
C LEU A 458 2.31 7.90 -29.65
N SER A 459 2.76 8.23 -30.87
CA SER A 459 2.79 7.28 -31.98
C SER A 459 3.81 6.17 -31.72
N ASN A 460 3.56 5.01 -32.34
CA ASN A 460 4.46 3.85 -32.27
C ASN A 460 4.74 3.31 -30.84
N GLN A 461 3.78 3.47 -29.92
CA GLN A 461 3.84 2.94 -28.56
C GLN A 461 2.87 1.77 -28.36
N ASP A 462 3.12 0.91 -27.37
CA ASP A 462 2.29 -0.27 -27.07
C ASP A 462 1.21 0.06 -26.01
N LEU A 463 0.50 1.16 -26.24
CA LEU A 463 -0.56 1.66 -25.35
C LEU A 463 -1.92 1.01 -25.71
N ASP A 464 -2.68 0.62 -24.69
CA ASP A 464 -4.05 0.11 -24.85
C ASP A 464 -5.12 1.10 -24.34
N SER A 465 -6.39 0.69 -24.34
CA SER A 465 -7.50 1.55 -23.91
C SER A 465 -7.48 1.94 -22.44
N SER A 466 -6.68 1.27 -21.59
CA SER A 466 -6.56 1.58 -20.17
C SER A 466 -5.93 2.94 -19.89
N VAL A 467 -5.16 3.48 -20.84
CA VAL A 467 -4.50 4.79 -20.67
C VAL A 467 -5.41 5.97 -21.01
N LEU A 468 -6.59 5.72 -21.62
CA LEU A 468 -7.50 6.78 -22.06
C LEU A 468 -7.90 7.76 -20.95
N PRO A 469 -8.22 7.31 -19.71
CA PRO A 469 -8.55 8.23 -18.62
C PRO A 469 -7.39 9.16 -18.25
N ALA A 470 -6.13 8.69 -18.32
CA ALA A 470 -4.96 9.48 -17.95
C ALA A 470 -4.74 10.68 -18.89
N LEU A 471 -5.19 10.59 -20.14
CA LEU A 471 -5.05 11.64 -21.15
C LEU A 471 -5.82 12.92 -20.81
N VAL A 472 -6.77 12.84 -19.87
CA VAL A 472 -7.40 14.03 -19.31
C VAL A 472 -6.37 15.00 -18.73
N MET A 473 -5.17 14.54 -18.36
CA MET A 473 -4.12 15.41 -17.82
C MET A 473 -3.49 16.33 -18.89
N LEU A 474 -3.67 16.03 -20.17
CA LEU A 474 -3.13 16.80 -21.29
C LEU A 474 -4.10 17.93 -21.69
N GLN A 475 -4.53 18.75 -20.72
CA GLN A 475 -5.55 19.79 -20.93
C GLN A 475 -5.13 20.90 -21.90
N HIS A 476 -3.83 21.03 -22.18
CA HIS A 476 -3.25 22.05 -23.06
C HIS A 476 -2.77 21.48 -24.40
N CYS A 477 -2.94 20.18 -24.63
CA CYS A 477 -2.55 19.53 -25.88
C CYS A 477 -3.47 19.98 -27.03
N LYS A 478 -2.87 20.53 -28.09
CA LYS A 478 -3.55 21.00 -29.31
C LYS A 478 -3.40 20.00 -30.45
N VAL A 479 -2.21 19.42 -30.58
CA VAL A 479 -1.91 18.40 -31.60
C VAL A 479 -1.54 17.12 -30.89
N ARG A 480 -2.34 16.08 -31.13
CA ARG A 480 -2.03 14.74 -30.66
C ARG A 480 -1.78 13.84 -31.86
N ILE A 481 -0.54 13.41 -32.02
CA ILE A 481 -0.21 12.40 -33.02
C ILE A 481 -0.39 11.05 -32.33
N HIS A 482 -1.48 10.37 -32.69
CA HIS A 482 -1.78 9.05 -32.18
C HIS A 482 -2.04 8.09 -33.34
N SER A 483 -1.03 7.34 -33.74
CA SER A 483 -1.23 6.07 -34.44
C SER A 483 -1.25 4.97 -33.37
N VAL A 484 -2.36 4.82 -32.64
CA VAL A 484 -2.52 3.60 -31.84
C VAL A 484 -2.85 2.50 -32.85
N PHE A 485 -2.03 1.46 -32.92
CA PHE A 485 -2.55 0.17 -33.31
C PHE A 485 -3.24 -0.39 -32.07
N ILE A 486 -4.53 -0.07 -31.89
CA ILE A 486 -5.34 -0.73 -30.85
C ILE A 486 -5.42 -2.19 -31.27
N ASN A 487 -4.65 -3.04 -30.61
CA ASN A 487 -4.65 -4.48 -30.82
C ASN A 487 -5.90 -5.10 -30.16
N THR A 488 -7.08 -4.63 -30.57
CA THR A 488 -8.32 -5.37 -30.41
C THR A 488 -8.54 -6.13 -31.70
N THR A 489 -8.77 -7.43 -31.60
CA THR A 489 -8.94 -8.39 -32.70
C THR A 489 -10.08 -8.09 -33.69
N SER A 490 -10.70 -6.92 -33.64
CA SER A 490 -11.56 -6.37 -34.69
C SER A 490 -11.50 -4.84 -34.61
N PHE A 491 -11.23 -4.19 -35.74
CA PHE A 491 -11.25 -2.74 -36.02
C PHE A 491 -9.98 -1.92 -35.72
N PHE A 492 -9.29 -1.55 -36.81
CA PHE A 492 -8.31 -0.47 -36.85
C PHE A 492 -8.99 0.88 -36.67
N PHE A 493 -8.58 1.66 -35.66
CA PHE A 493 -8.95 3.07 -35.54
C PHE A 493 -7.69 3.93 -35.38
N VAL A 494 -7.40 4.75 -36.39
CA VAL A 494 -6.51 5.91 -36.26
C VAL A 494 -7.39 7.07 -35.77
N ILE A 495 -7.17 7.52 -34.54
CA ILE A 495 -7.87 8.68 -33.99
C ILE A 495 -6.94 9.89 -34.06
N LEU A 496 -7.13 10.73 -35.08
CA LEU A 496 -6.60 12.09 -35.12
C LEU A 496 -7.64 13.00 -34.43
N PHE A 497 -7.32 13.55 -33.26
CA PHE A 497 -8.12 14.65 -32.67
C PHE A 497 -7.37 15.97 -32.86
N CYS A 498 -7.89 16.83 -33.73
CA CYS A 498 -7.62 18.27 -33.70
C CYS A 498 -8.68 18.93 -32.82
N LEU A 499 -8.29 19.49 -31.67
CA LEU A 499 -9.18 20.29 -30.83
C LEU A 499 -9.12 21.76 -31.30
N THR A 500 -10.09 22.20 -32.11
CA THR A 500 -10.32 23.64 -32.34
C THR A 500 -11.25 24.22 -31.27
N ALA A 501 -10.92 25.42 -30.82
CA ALA A 501 -11.55 26.12 -29.70
C ALA A 501 -13.02 26.51 -29.95
N GLY A 502 -13.88 26.24 -28.97
CA GLY A 502 -15.25 26.78 -28.91
C GLY A 502 -16.27 25.70 -28.53
N GLN A 503 -16.95 25.90 -27.39
CA GLN A 503 -18.04 25.07 -26.83
C GLN A 503 -17.61 23.78 -26.08
N ARG A 504 -17.36 23.95 -24.77
CA ARG A 504 -17.47 22.86 -23.78
C ARG A 504 -18.54 23.24 -22.76
N SER A 505 -19.70 22.58 -22.83
CA SER A 505 -20.57 22.39 -21.68
C SER A 505 -21.03 20.94 -21.67
N SER A 506 -20.96 20.32 -20.49
CA SER A 506 -21.30 18.91 -20.17
C SER A 506 -20.31 17.82 -20.62
N LEU A 507 -19.24 17.66 -19.85
CA LEU A 507 -18.56 16.37 -19.66
C LEU A 507 -19.45 15.53 -18.72
N HIS A 508 -20.59 15.05 -19.22
CA HIS A 508 -21.53 14.26 -18.44
C HIS A 508 -22.24 13.22 -19.31
N HIS A 509 -21.46 12.41 -20.04
CA HIS A 509 -21.81 11.08 -20.56
C HIS A 509 -20.51 10.47 -21.09
N TYR A 510 -19.73 9.79 -20.23
CA TYR A 510 -18.77 8.82 -20.74
C TYR A 510 -19.61 7.78 -21.52
N ILE A 511 -19.38 7.66 -22.85
CA ILE A 511 -19.97 6.66 -23.76
C ILE A 511 -21.42 6.95 -24.21
N THR A 512 -21.62 7.84 -25.20
CA THR A 512 -22.69 7.66 -26.22
C THR A 512 -22.41 8.50 -27.49
N LEU A 513 -21.74 7.93 -28.50
CA LEU A 513 -21.88 8.24 -29.96
C LEU A 513 -20.82 7.51 -30.82
N ILE A 514 -20.52 6.26 -30.45
CA ILE A 514 -20.26 5.21 -31.43
C ILE A 514 -21.60 4.48 -31.56
N TYR A 515 -22.17 4.43 -32.76
CA TYR A 515 -23.56 4.11 -33.14
C TYR A 515 -24.56 5.27 -33.04
N TYR A 516 -24.77 5.98 -34.16
CA TYR A 516 -26.05 6.00 -34.90
C TYR A 516 -25.81 6.64 -36.29
N TYR A 517 -25.95 5.81 -37.34
CA TYR A 517 -26.27 6.12 -38.75
C TYR A 517 -25.41 7.09 -39.56
N VAL A 518 -24.76 6.57 -40.61
CA VAL A 518 -24.85 7.01 -42.03
C VAL A 518 -24.47 5.76 -42.86
N ASN A 519 -25.38 5.04 -43.52
CA ASN A 519 -25.80 5.34 -44.91
C ASN A 519 -26.05 6.82 -45.21
#